data_AF-A0A4Q2YRS6-F1
#
_entry.id   AF-A0A4Q2YRS6-F1
#
_cell.length_a   1.000
_cell.length_b   1.000
_cell.length_c   1.000
_cell.angle_alpha   90.00
_cell.angle_beta   90.00
_cell.angle_gamma   90.00
#
_symmetry.space_group_name_H-M   'P 1'
#
loop_
_entity.id
_entity.type
_entity.pdbx_description
1 polymer ?
#
loop_
_entity_poly.entity_id
_entity_poly.type
_entity_poly.pdbx_seq_one_letter_code
_entity_poly.pdbx_strand_id
1 'polypeptide(L)'
;MKPVLKPLIFLVLLACPAAIVAGPVEDAAIALLNRTVPGKASHFVCEVILPEGNKDVFEIESRDGKTILRGNNVVSIGSALNWYLKYHCDSDISWCGDQVVLKEPLPAVMEKVRKVSPHTYRYTFNYCTYGYTMAFWDWKRWERELDLMALHGINTPLLATGAEVVYRNVYRDLGLPQRDIDEFIAGPPFLPWFLMGNLNGWGGPNPPAWYDRQEALQKRIMKRAMELGMKPVLPAFSGHVPAGLRQKFPDAKIAGLKRWSSFEGVN
;
A
#
# COMPACT_ATOMS: atom_id res chain seq x y z
N MET A 1 38.05 -29.07 66.98
CA MET A 1 37.23 -29.07 65.74
C MET A 1 37.40 -27.71 65.07
N LYS A 2 37.94 -27.67 63.85
CA LYS A 2 38.22 -26.43 63.09
C LYS A 2 36.94 -25.98 62.34
N PRO A 3 36.57 -24.69 62.32
CA PRO A 3 35.47 -24.21 61.49
C PRO A 3 35.93 -24.06 60.04
N VAL A 4 35.17 -24.64 59.11
CA VAL A 4 35.41 -24.54 57.67
C VAL A 4 34.73 -23.27 57.16
N LEU A 5 35.53 -22.30 56.72
CA LEU A 5 35.07 -21.06 56.07
C LEU A 5 34.69 -21.37 54.61
N LYS A 6 33.42 -21.21 54.24
CA LYS A 6 32.98 -21.29 52.83
C LYS A 6 33.21 -19.94 52.13
N PRO A 7 33.80 -19.89 50.93
CA PRO A 7 33.97 -18.64 50.20
C PRO A 7 32.65 -18.21 49.54
N LEU A 8 32.23 -16.97 49.77
CA LEU A 8 31.09 -16.33 49.13
C LEU A 8 31.56 -15.79 47.78
N ILE A 9 31.17 -16.44 46.68
CA ILE A 9 31.44 -15.96 45.31
C ILE A 9 30.41 -14.88 44.98
N PHE A 10 30.85 -13.63 44.88
CA PHE A 10 30.05 -12.53 44.33
C PHE A 10 30.01 -12.64 42.80
N LEU A 11 28.84 -12.98 42.25
CA LEU A 11 28.60 -12.96 40.81
C LEU A 11 28.28 -11.52 40.38
N VAL A 12 29.26 -10.85 39.76
CA VAL A 12 29.04 -9.55 39.10
C VAL A 12 28.34 -9.81 37.77
N LEU A 13 27.03 -9.54 37.71
CA LEU A 13 26.25 -9.52 36.48
C LEU A 13 26.64 -8.27 35.67
N LEU A 14 27.56 -8.45 34.72
CA LEU A 14 27.78 -7.50 33.63
C LEU A 14 26.53 -7.47 32.75
N ALA A 15 25.72 -6.43 32.90
CA ALA A 15 24.61 -6.14 31.99
C ALA A 15 25.19 -5.71 30.63
N CYS A 16 25.21 -6.63 29.67
CA CYS A 16 25.40 -6.29 28.26
C CYS A 16 24.21 -5.42 27.82
N PRO A 17 24.42 -4.24 27.20
CA PRO A 17 23.32 -3.53 26.56
C PRO A 17 22.78 -4.42 25.45
N ALA A 18 21.53 -4.88 25.61
CA ALA A 18 20.84 -5.62 24.57
C ALA A 18 20.75 -4.70 23.34
N ALA A 19 21.40 -5.09 22.25
CA ALA A 19 21.14 -4.49 20.96
C ALA A 19 19.64 -4.69 20.68
N ILE A 20 18.89 -3.59 20.56
CA ILE A 20 17.49 -3.64 20.15
C ILE A 20 17.48 -4.14 18.71
N VAL A 21 17.16 -5.42 18.54
CA VAL A 21 16.92 -5.99 17.21
C VAL A 21 15.61 -5.38 16.72
N ALA A 22 15.69 -4.64 15.61
CA ALA A 22 14.53 -4.05 14.96
C ALA A 22 13.52 -5.17 14.59
N GLY A 23 12.23 -4.90 14.80
CA GLY A 23 11.17 -5.80 14.40
C GLY A 23 10.78 -5.63 12.92
N PRO A 24 9.89 -6.49 12.39
CA PRO A 24 9.46 -6.41 11.00
C PRO A 24 8.84 -5.07 10.59
N VAL A 25 8.23 -4.34 11.54
CA VAL A 25 7.63 -3.03 11.31
C VAL A 25 8.72 -1.95 11.20
N GLU A 26 9.69 -1.97 12.10
CA GLU A 26 10.83 -1.07 12.08
C GLU A 26 11.64 -1.24 10.80
N ASP A 27 11.90 -2.48 10.37
CA ASP A 27 12.62 -2.78 9.12
C ASP A 27 11.89 -2.23 7.89
N ALA A 28 10.57 -2.44 7.80
CA ALA A 28 9.75 -1.91 6.72
C ALA A 28 9.70 -0.37 6.73
N ALA A 29 9.63 0.24 7.92
CA ALA A 29 9.70 1.68 8.08
C ALA A 29 11.08 2.24 7.67
N ILE A 30 12.18 1.59 8.06
CA ILE A 30 13.53 1.97 7.63
C ILE A 30 13.66 1.87 6.11
N ALA A 31 13.08 0.84 5.48
CA ALA A 31 13.04 0.74 4.02
C ALA A 31 12.25 1.88 3.37
N LEU A 32 11.11 2.30 3.94
CA LEU A 32 10.37 3.48 3.51
C LEU A 32 11.19 4.76 3.65
N LEU A 33 11.86 4.96 4.81
CA LEU A 33 12.73 6.11 5.06
C LEU A 33 13.87 6.18 4.04
N ASN A 34 14.52 5.05 3.73
CA ASN A 34 15.60 5.00 2.74
C ASN A 34 15.14 5.43 1.33
N ARG A 35 13.89 5.14 0.96
CA ARG A 35 13.31 5.61 -0.32
C ARG A 35 12.87 7.07 -0.26
N THR A 36 12.42 7.54 0.91
CA THR A 36 11.86 8.88 1.10
C THR A 36 12.93 9.96 1.29
N VAL A 37 13.96 9.66 2.08
CA VAL A 37 15.09 10.56 2.40
C VAL A 37 16.43 9.86 2.17
N PRO A 38 16.80 9.57 0.90
CA PRO A 38 17.98 8.79 0.57
C PRO A 38 19.26 9.36 1.19
N GLY A 39 20.05 8.50 1.83
CA GLY A 39 21.30 8.88 2.50
C GLY A 39 21.12 9.60 3.84
N LYS A 40 19.89 9.82 4.31
CA LYS A 40 19.58 10.51 5.57
C LYS A 40 18.81 9.67 6.58
N ALA A 41 18.47 8.43 6.24
CA ALA A 41 17.73 7.53 7.13
C ALA A 41 18.45 7.29 8.48
N SER A 42 19.79 7.36 8.55
CA SER A 42 20.58 7.16 9.77
C SER A 42 20.36 8.22 10.86
N HIS A 43 19.83 9.39 10.49
CA HIS A 43 19.46 10.45 11.43
C HIS A 43 18.16 10.14 12.18
N PHE A 44 17.41 9.15 11.71
CA PHE A 44 16.14 8.74 12.28
C PHE A 44 16.29 7.39 13.01
N VAL A 45 15.43 7.19 14.00
CA VAL A 45 15.25 5.89 14.67
C VAL A 45 13.77 5.56 14.65
N CYS A 46 13.40 4.39 14.13
CA CYS A 46 12.03 3.91 14.13
C CYS A 46 11.77 3.08 15.39
N GLU A 47 10.68 3.35 16.11
CA GLU A 47 10.26 2.55 17.27
C GLU A 47 8.76 2.24 17.21
N VAL A 48 8.38 1.01 17.51
CA VAL A 48 6.95 0.66 17.61
C VAL A 48 6.39 1.02 18.99
N ILE A 49 5.18 1.58 19.01
CA ILE A 49 4.39 1.82 20.22
C ILE A 49 3.02 1.14 20.16
N LEU A 50 2.37 1.00 21.31
CA LEU A 50 1.00 0.52 21.35
C LEU A 50 0.04 1.58 20.75
N PRO A 51 -1.02 1.14 20.04
CA PRO A 51 -2.08 2.04 19.60
C PRO A 51 -2.79 2.70 20.79
N GLU A 52 -3.43 3.84 20.53
CA GLU A 52 -4.31 4.46 21.54
C GLU A 52 -5.69 3.82 21.48
N GLY A 53 -5.88 2.76 22.27
CA GLY A 53 -7.04 1.87 22.12
C GLY A 53 -6.99 1.15 20.77
N ASN A 54 -7.92 1.48 19.87
CA ASN A 54 -7.98 0.93 18.51
C ASN A 54 -7.55 1.95 17.43
N LYS A 55 -6.94 3.07 17.84
CA LYS A 55 -6.58 4.18 16.94
C LYS A 55 -5.11 4.15 16.58
N ASP A 56 -4.82 4.47 15.32
CA ASP A 56 -3.46 4.70 14.86
C ASP A 56 -2.89 5.95 15.53
N VAL A 57 -1.62 5.88 15.93
CA VAL A 57 -0.92 6.92 16.68
C VAL A 57 0.54 6.98 16.24
N PHE A 58 1.07 8.20 16.20
CA PHE A 58 2.50 8.42 16.05
C PHE A 58 3.04 9.42 17.07
N GLU A 59 4.35 9.33 17.32
CA GLU A 59 5.09 10.28 18.14
C GLU A 59 6.40 10.68 17.49
N ILE A 60 6.87 11.88 17.83
CA ILE A 60 8.16 12.42 17.36
C ILE A 60 8.85 13.05 18.56
N GLU A 61 10.11 12.69 18.78
CA GLU A 61 10.97 13.35 19.77
C GLU A 61 12.43 13.38 19.28
N SER A 62 13.25 14.25 19.85
CA SER A 62 14.69 14.20 19.68
C SER A 62 15.35 13.54 20.88
N ARG A 63 16.24 12.58 20.62
CA ARG A 63 17.01 11.86 21.65
C ARG A 63 18.42 11.58 21.13
N ASP A 64 19.43 11.95 21.90
CA ASP A 64 20.85 11.72 21.59
C ASP A 64 21.28 12.20 20.18
N GLY A 65 20.80 13.38 19.76
CA GLY A 65 21.11 13.96 18.45
C GLY A 65 20.41 13.30 17.26
N LYS A 66 19.45 12.38 17.51
CA LYS A 66 18.62 11.73 16.48
C LYS A 66 17.15 12.11 16.62
N THR A 67 16.41 12.01 15.52
CA THR A 67 14.96 12.13 15.51
C THR A 67 14.33 10.74 15.66
N ILE A 68 13.62 10.52 16.76
CA ILE A 68 12.92 9.27 17.02
C ILE A 68 11.51 9.38 16.44
N LEU A 69 11.17 8.49 15.53
CA LEU A 69 9.86 8.38 14.89
C LEU A 69 9.16 7.14 15.42
N ARG A 70 8.05 7.33 16.14
CA ARG A 70 7.28 6.22 16.68
C ARG A 70 5.94 6.08 16.01
N GLY A 71 5.45 4.85 15.92
CA GLY A 71 4.09 4.58 15.53
C GLY A 71 3.66 3.16 15.82
N ASN A 72 2.36 2.89 15.85
CA ASN A 72 1.85 1.53 16.06
C ASN A 72 1.94 0.63 14.82
N ASN A 73 2.27 1.19 13.66
CA ASN A 73 2.50 0.49 12.39
C ASN A 73 3.36 1.35 11.45
N VAL A 74 3.74 0.79 10.29
CA VAL A 74 4.61 1.45 9.30
C VAL A 74 3.99 2.73 8.74
N VAL A 75 2.68 2.75 8.44
CA VAL A 75 1.96 3.96 7.99
C VAL A 75 2.05 5.08 9.04
N SER A 76 1.95 4.75 10.33
CA SER A 76 2.04 5.74 11.40
C SER A 76 3.46 6.30 11.55
N ILE A 77 4.49 5.46 11.40
CA ILE A 77 5.89 5.91 11.36
C ILE A 77 6.16 6.78 10.11
N GLY A 78 5.63 6.39 8.95
CA GLY A 78 5.69 7.20 7.73
C GLY A 78 5.00 8.56 7.89
N SER A 79 3.84 8.58 8.56
CA SER A 79 3.14 9.81 8.90
C SER A 79 3.94 10.69 9.87
N ALA A 80 4.66 10.08 10.82
CA ALA A 80 5.58 10.78 11.72
C ALA A 80 6.73 11.44 10.95
N LEU A 81 7.34 10.71 10.00
CA LEU A 81 8.37 11.26 9.11
C LEU A 81 7.81 12.45 8.33
N ASN A 82 6.66 12.29 7.68
CA ASN A 82 6.06 13.36 6.87
C ASN A 82 5.73 14.60 7.71
N TRP A 83 5.21 14.40 8.93
CA TRP A 83 4.98 15.49 9.88
C TRP A 83 6.28 16.20 10.26
N TYR A 84 7.33 15.44 10.58
CA TYR A 84 8.62 16.01 10.92
C TYR A 84 9.22 16.82 9.77
N LEU A 85 9.20 16.28 8.54
CA LEU A 85 9.66 16.97 7.34
C LEU A 85 8.92 18.30 7.15
N LYS A 86 7.59 18.29 7.29
CA LYS A 86 6.74 19.46 7.08
C LYS A 86 6.90 20.53 8.13
N TYR A 87 6.90 20.15 9.41
CA TYR A 87 6.77 21.12 10.52
C TYR A 87 8.10 21.45 11.20
N HIS A 88 9.15 20.67 10.94
CA HIS A 88 10.49 20.95 11.49
C HIS A 88 11.54 21.22 10.41
N CYS A 89 11.41 20.66 9.21
CA CYS A 89 12.41 20.82 8.14
C CYS A 89 11.97 21.73 6.98
N ASP A 90 10.81 22.36 7.05
CA ASP A 90 10.24 23.16 5.94
C ASP A 90 10.25 22.41 4.59
N SER A 91 10.03 21.09 4.64
CA SER A 91 10.10 20.17 3.50
C SER A 91 8.74 19.54 3.23
N ASP A 92 8.40 19.30 1.97
CA ASP A 92 7.13 18.70 1.55
C ASP A 92 7.34 17.63 0.48
N ILE A 93 6.58 16.54 0.59
CA ILE A 93 6.61 15.41 -0.34
C ILE A 93 5.18 15.17 -0.82
N SER A 94 4.93 15.39 -2.11
CA SER A 94 3.57 15.41 -2.67
C SER A 94 3.47 14.71 -4.02
N TRP A 95 2.23 14.51 -4.49
CA TRP A 95 1.96 14.03 -5.85
C TRP A 95 2.39 15.01 -6.95
N CYS A 96 2.57 16.29 -6.62
CA CYS A 96 2.88 17.35 -7.58
C CYS A 96 4.37 17.74 -7.59
N GLY A 97 5.17 17.19 -6.68
CA GLY A 97 6.58 17.50 -6.55
C GLY A 97 7.07 17.36 -5.12
N ASP A 98 8.39 17.29 -4.99
CA ASP A 98 9.08 17.13 -3.72
C ASP A 98 10.02 18.31 -3.50
N GLN A 99 10.00 18.84 -2.28
CA GLN A 99 11.00 19.76 -1.75
C GLN A 99 11.48 19.13 -0.45
N VAL A 100 12.70 18.59 -0.45
CA VAL A 100 13.28 17.95 0.73
C VAL A 100 14.63 18.57 1.01
N VAL A 101 14.68 19.46 1.99
CA VAL A 101 15.89 20.17 2.41
C VAL A 101 16.18 19.84 3.87
N LEU A 102 17.04 18.85 4.08
CA LEU A 102 17.46 18.40 5.41
C LEU A 102 18.75 19.12 5.84
N LYS A 103 18.60 20.15 6.67
CA LYS A 103 19.72 20.91 7.26
C LYS A 103 20.53 20.03 8.20
N GLU A 104 21.83 20.31 8.31
CA GLU A 104 22.73 19.66 9.27
C GLU A 104 23.20 20.68 10.31
N PRO A 105 22.99 20.44 11.61
CA PRO A 105 22.23 19.32 12.19
C PRO A 105 20.73 19.41 11.87
N LEU A 106 20.05 18.25 11.90
CA LEU A 106 18.59 18.19 11.78
C LEU A 106 17.91 19.02 12.89
N PRO A 107 16.80 19.74 12.60
CA PRO A 107 16.09 20.53 13.59
C PRO A 107 15.56 19.69 14.77
N ALA A 108 15.93 20.05 15.99
CA ALA A 108 15.49 19.34 17.18
C ALA A 108 13.99 19.54 17.46
N VAL A 109 13.36 18.49 18.00
CA VAL A 109 11.97 18.49 18.45
C VAL A 109 11.96 18.87 19.94
N MET A 110 11.66 20.13 20.24
CA MET A 110 11.69 20.68 21.61
C MET A 110 10.62 20.10 22.52
N GLU A 111 9.42 19.90 21.96
CA GLU A 111 8.29 19.28 22.66
C GLU A 111 7.86 18.03 21.90
N LYS A 112 7.71 16.92 22.64
CA LYS A 112 7.29 15.65 22.06
C LYS A 112 5.96 15.81 21.33
N VAL A 113 5.96 15.52 20.03
CA VAL A 113 4.75 15.49 19.23
C VAL A 113 4.07 14.15 19.44
N ARG A 114 2.77 14.15 19.72
CA ARG A 114 1.92 12.95 19.70
C ARG A 114 0.66 13.25 18.91
N LYS A 115 0.31 12.39 17.95
CA LYS A 115 -0.89 12.53 17.13
C LYS A 115 -1.61 11.20 17.02
N VAL A 116 -2.91 11.24 17.32
CA VAL A 116 -3.81 10.09 17.26
C VAL A 116 -4.81 10.35 16.16
N SER A 117 -4.94 9.42 15.22
CA SER A 117 -5.96 9.52 14.18
C SER A 117 -7.33 9.17 14.77
N PRO A 118 -8.37 9.98 14.56
CA PRO A 118 -9.73 9.59 14.91
C PRO A 118 -10.32 8.57 13.94
N HIS A 119 -9.62 8.23 12.84
CA HIS A 119 -10.13 7.43 11.74
C HIS A 119 -9.44 6.07 11.65
N THR A 120 -10.24 5.00 11.80
CA THR A 120 -9.81 3.62 11.59
C THR A 120 -9.29 3.39 10.17
N TYR A 121 -9.98 3.94 9.17
CA TYR A 121 -9.66 3.80 7.76
C TYR A 121 -9.42 5.17 7.15
N ARG A 122 -8.29 5.30 6.44
CA ARG A 122 -8.02 6.42 5.53
C ARG A 122 -7.91 5.82 4.14
N TYR A 123 -9.05 5.87 3.45
CA TYR A 123 -9.26 5.24 2.16
C TYR A 123 -8.73 6.12 1.03
N THR A 124 -8.29 5.50 -0.07
CA THR A 124 -7.94 6.22 -1.29
C THR A 124 -8.37 5.50 -2.57
N PHE A 125 -8.48 6.31 -3.62
CA PHE A 125 -8.85 6.02 -5.01
C PHE A 125 -10.33 5.82 -5.32
N ASN A 126 -10.69 6.27 -6.51
CA ASN A 126 -11.91 5.90 -7.20
C ASN A 126 -11.54 4.88 -8.29
N TYR A 127 -12.47 4.02 -8.72
CA TYR A 127 -12.26 3.17 -9.90
C TYR A 127 -11.77 4.01 -11.09
N CYS A 128 -12.38 5.17 -11.33
CA CYS A 128 -12.02 6.06 -12.43
C CYS A 128 -10.54 6.49 -12.43
N THR A 129 -9.90 6.57 -11.26
CA THR A 129 -8.47 6.90 -11.15
C THR A 129 -7.59 5.90 -11.91
N TYR A 130 -8.02 4.64 -11.97
CA TYR A 130 -7.32 3.57 -12.70
C TYR A 130 -7.29 3.77 -14.20
N GLY A 131 -8.27 4.48 -14.76
CA GLY A 131 -8.35 4.79 -16.19
C GLY A 131 -7.76 6.16 -16.52
N TYR A 132 -8.11 7.17 -15.73
CA TYR A 132 -7.72 8.55 -16.01
C TYR A 132 -6.29 8.90 -15.61
N THR A 133 -5.71 8.18 -14.65
CA THR A 133 -4.40 8.51 -14.09
C THR A 133 -3.43 7.35 -14.15
N MET A 134 -3.87 6.14 -13.82
CA MET A 134 -2.96 5.01 -13.54
C MET A 134 -2.87 3.97 -14.65
N ALA A 135 -3.61 4.13 -15.75
CA ALA A 135 -3.77 3.11 -16.79
C ALA A 135 -2.44 2.57 -17.34
N PHE A 136 -1.39 3.40 -17.30
CA PHE A 136 -0.07 3.08 -17.85
C PHE A 136 1.06 3.19 -16.82
N TRP A 137 0.74 3.18 -15.52
CA TRP A 137 1.76 3.21 -14.48
C TRP A 137 2.59 1.92 -14.47
N ASP A 138 3.90 2.11 -14.34
CA ASP A 138 4.84 1.02 -14.09
C ASP A 138 5.04 0.80 -12.58
N TRP A 139 5.92 -0.13 -12.23
CA TRP A 139 6.28 -0.35 -10.84
C TRP A 139 6.87 0.87 -10.17
N LYS A 140 7.76 1.61 -10.86
CA LYS A 140 8.45 2.76 -10.26
C LYS A 140 7.44 3.81 -9.79
N ARG A 141 6.40 4.05 -10.59
CA ARG A 141 5.32 4.97 -10.19
C ARG A 141 4.44 4.41 -9.07
N TRP A 142 4.13 3.12 -9.09
CA TRP A 142 3.37 2.45 -8.03
C TRP A 142 4.09 2.41 -6.68
N GLU A 143 5.39 2.12 -6.68
CA GLU A 143 6.25 2.18 -5.50
C GLU A 143 6.20 3.56 -4.86
N ARG A 144 6.34 4.60 -5.68
CA ARG A 144 6.20 5.98 -5.22
C ARG A 144 4.82 6.27 -4.65
N GLU A 145 3.75 5.77 -5.26
CA GLU A 145 2.39 5.95 -4.76
C GLU A 145 2.20 5.31 -3.39
N LEU A 146 2.70 4.09 -3.19
CA LEU A 146 2.62 3.36 -1.92
C LEU A 146 3.40 4.08 -0.81
N ASP A 147 4.55 4.63 -1.14
CA ASP A 147 5.32 5.46 -0.20
C ASP A 147 4.56 6.76 0.14
N LEU A 148 3.98 7.46 -0.85
CA LEU A 148 3.13 8.63 -0.61
C LEU A 148 1.92 8.28 0.28
N MET A 149 1.25 7.17 -0.01
CA MET A 149 0.14 6.69 0.81
C MET A 149 0.55 6.52 2.28
N ALA A 150 1.69 5.87 2.55
CA ALA A 150 2.17 5.70 3.91
C ALA A 150 2.53 7.03 4.60
N LEU A 151 3.19 7.95 3.88
CA LEU A 151 3.55 9.28 4.39
C LEU A 151 2.32 10.14 4.70
N HIS A 152 1.25 10.00 3.93
CA HIS A 152 -0.01 10.73 4.10
C HIS A 152 -1.03 9.98 4.97
N GLY A 153 -0.61 8.90 5.64
CA GLY A 153 -1.44 8.18 6.61
C GLY A 153 -2.51 7.28 6.00
N ILE A 154 -2.51 7.06 4.69
CA ILE A 154 -3.44 6.19 3.99
C ILE A 154 -3.14 4.74 4.33
N ASN A 155 -4.17 4.00 4.78
CA ASN A 155 -4.04 2.60 5.18
C ASN A 155 -5.01 1.65 4.47
N THR A 156 -5.94 2.17 3.66
CA THR A 156 -7.00 1.35 3.03
C THR A 156 -7.15 1.69 1.54
N PRO A 157 -6.16 1.39 0.69
CA PRO A 157 -6.26 1.69 -0.74
C PRO A 157 -7.12 0.67 -1.49
N LEU A 158 -7.94 1.13 -2.44
CA LEU A 158 -8.43 0.24 -3.51
C LEU A 158 -7.25 -0.17 -4.38
N LEU A 159 -7.03 -1.48 -4.61
CA LEU A 159 -6.00 -2.04 -5.48
C LEU A 159 -6.64 -2.87 -6.61
N ALA A 160 -7.09 -2.18 -7.67
CA ALA A 160 -7.81 -2.77 -8.79
C ALA A 160 -6.92 -3.20 -9.97
N THR A 161 -5.62 -2.88 -9.95
CA THR A 161 -4.65 -3.28 -10.98
C THR A 161 -4.62 -4.80 -11.15
N GLY A 162 -4.70 -5.29 -12.39
CA GLY A 162 -4.65 -6.70 -12.73
C GLY A 162 -5.94 -7.47 -12.47
N ALA A 163 -7.05 -6.81 -12.13
CA ALA A 163 -8.33 -7.48 -11.97
C ALA A 163 -8.79 -8.17 -13.27
N GLU A 164 -8.50 -7.59 -14.42
CA GLU A 164 -8.78 -8.17 -15.73
C GLU A 164 -8.03 -9.47 -16.00
N VAL A 165 -6.88 -9.69 -15.35
CA VAL A 165 -6.17 -10.99 -15.41
C VAL A 165 -7.02 -12.08 -14.76
N VAL A 166 -7.66 -11.77 -13.62
CA VAL A 166 -8.55 -12.70 -12.92
C VAL A 166 -9.77 -12.99 -13.80
N TYR A 167 -10.42 -11.98 -14.37
CA TYR A 167 -11.55 -12.18 -15.29
C TYR A 167 -11.15 -13.06 -16.50
N ARG A 168 -10.03 -12.76 -17.16
CA ARG A 168 -9.51 -13.56 -18.28
C ARG A 168 -9.31 -15.02 -17.87
N ASN A 169 -8.64 -15.25 -16.75
CA ASN A 169 -8.32 -16.60 -16.28
C ASN A 169 -9.60 -17.37 -15.92
N VAL A 170 -10.53 -16.76 -15.18
CA VAL A 170 -11.81 -17.39 -14.82
C VAL A 170 -12.58 -17.83 -16.06
N TYR A 171 -12.72 -16.98 -17.08
CA TYR A 171 -13.48 -17.36 -18.28
C TYR A 171 -12.75 -18.37 -19.17
N ARG A 172 -11.41 -18.32 -19.22
CA ARG A 172 -10.62 -19.37 -19.87
C ARG A 172 -10.80 -20.71 -19.16
N ASP A 173 -10.77 -20.73 -17.83
CA ASP A 173 -10.93 -21.95 -17.03
C ASP A 173 -12.37 -22.48 -17.10
N LEU A 174 -13.35 -21.58 -17.26
CA LEU A 174 -14.72 -21.91 -17.66
C LEU A 174 -14.82 -22.35 -19.12
N GLY A 175 -13.74 -22.39 -19.90
CA GLY A 175 -13.67 -22.89 -21.28
C GLY A 175 -14.42 -22.03 -22.30
N LEU A 176 -14.43 -20.71 -22.13
CA LEU A 176 -14.92 -19.80 -23.17
C LEU A 176 -13.89 -19.70 -24.31
N PRO A 177 -14.34 -19.53 -25.57
CA PRO A 177 -13.43 -19.28 -26.67
C PRO A 177 -12.73 -17.94 -26.46
N GLN A 178 -11.47 -17.84 -26.91
CA GLN A 178 -10.65 -16.62 -26.73
C GLN A 178 -11.35 -15.37 -27.27
N ARG A 179 -12.07 -15.50 -28.40
CA ARG A 179 -12.85 -14.41 -29.00
C ARG A 179 -13.84 -13.78 -28.02
N ASP A 180 -14.57 -14.60 -27.25
CA ASP A 180 -15.57 -14.10 -26.29
C ASP A 180 -14.93 -13.36 -25.12
N ILE A 181 -13.69 -13.72 -24.75
CA ILE A 181 -12.93 -13.04 -23.70
C ILE A 181 -12.37 -11.72 -24.23
N ASP A 182 -11.84 -11.73 -25.46
CA ASP A 182 -11.28 -10.58 -26.15
C ASP A 182 -12.33 -9.49 -26.43
N GLU A 183 -13.56 -9.88 -26.77
CA GLU A 183 -14.69 -8.97 -26.97
C GLU A 183 -15.28 -8.45 -25.64
N PHE A 184 -15.01 -9.11 -24.51
CA PHE A 184 -15.56 -8.76 -23.20
C PHE A 184 -14.66 -7.78 -22.43
N ILE A 185 -13.37 -8.08 -22.31
CA ILE A 185 -12.46 -7.29 -21.46
C ILE A 185 -12.05 -6.00 -22.18
N ALA A 186 -12.31 -4.86 -21.54
CA ALA A 186 -11.97 -3.56 -22.10
C ALA A 186 -10.44 -3.30 -22.14
N GLY A 187 -10.04 -2.35 -22.98
CA GLY A 187 -8.66 -1.85 -23.04
C GLY A 187 -8.26 -1.06 -21.79
N PRO A 188 -6.96 -0.81 -21.57
CA PRO A 188 -6.44 -0.37 -20.27
C PRO A 188 -7.05 0.92 -19.70
N PRO A 189 -7.22 2.01 -20.49
CA PRO A 189 -7.86 3.22 -19.98
C PRO A 189 -9.32 3.00 -19.59
N PHE A 190 -9.97 1.96 -20.11
CA PHE A 190 -11.41 1.71 -19.97
C PHE A 190 -11.77 0.61 -18.97
N LEU A 191 -10.76 -0.03 -18.38
CA LEU A 191 -10.93 -1.04 -17.33
C LEU A 191 -11.80 -0.60 -16.14
N PRO A 192 -11.78 0.67 -15.67
CA PRO A 192 -12.67 1.11 -14.60
C PRO A 192 -14.15 0.91 -14.93
N TRP A 193 -14.59 1.32 -16.11
CA TRP A 193 -15.98 1.21 -16.54
C TRP A 193 -16.37 -0.23 -16.82
N PHE A 194 -15.41 -1.05 -17.27
CA PHE A 194 -15.59 -2.50 -17.36
C PHE A 194 -15.82 -3.15 -15.97
N LEU A 195 -14.99 -2.82 -14.98
CA LEU A 195 -15.12 -3.35 -13.61
C LEU A 195 -16.41 -2.88 -12.91
N MET A 196 -16.94 -1.73 -13.30
CA MET A 196 -18.23 -1.21 -12.83
C MET A 196 -19.43 -1.73 -13.65
N GLY A 197 -19.23 -2.59 -14.64
CA GLY A 197 -20.32 -3.15 -15.45
C GLY A 197 -21.00 -2.12 -16.35
N ASN A 198 -20.27 -1.14 -16.87
CA ASN A 198 -20.82 -0.10 -17.73
C ASN A 198 -20.56 -0.33 -19.22
N LEU A 199 -19.48 -1.04 -19.57
CA LEU A 199 -19.11 -1.33 -20.95
C LEU A 199 -18.33 -2.64 -21.06
N ASN A 200 -18.27 -3.17 -22.28
CA ASN A 200 -17.48 -4.33 -22.68
C ASN A 200 -16.52 -3.97 -23.81
N GLY A 201 -15.35 -4.60 -23.84
CA GLY A 201 -14.44 -4.68 -24.99
C GLY A 201 -13.80 -3.39 -25.50
N TRP A 202 -14.31 -2.21 -25.12
CA TRP A 202 -13.89 -0.95 -25.71
C TRP A 202 -12.40 -0.65 -25.48
N GLY A 203 -11.68 -0.35 -26.56
CA GLY A 203 -10.24 -0.15 -26.56
C GLY A 203 -9.40 -1.44 -26.45
N GLY A 204 -10.03 -2.61 -26.41
CA GLY A 204 -9.37 -3.91 -26.51
C GLY A 204 -9.24 -4.39 -27.97
N PRO A 205 -8.82 -5.66 -28.18
CA PRO A 205 -8.40 -6.63 -27.16
C PRO A 205 -7.01 -6.32 -26.59
N ASN A 206 -6.75 -6.74 -25.35
CA ASN A 206 -5.43 -6.60 -24.73
C ASN A 206 -4.48 -7.71 -25.24
N PRO A 207 -3.23 -7.39 -25.62
CA PRO A 207 -2.27 -8.42 -26.04
C PRO A 207 -1.88 -9.33 -24.86
N PRO A 208 -1.46 -10.59 -25.09
CA PRO A 208 -1.04 -11.50 -24.02
C PRO A 208 -0.03 -10.89 -23.03
N ALA A 209 0.96 -10.18 -23.56
CA ALA A 209 2.00 -9.51 -22.76
C ALA A 209 1.45 -8.42 -21.81
N TRP A 210 0.25 -7.87 -22.06
CA TRP A 210 -0.42 -6.98 -21.11
C TRP A 210 -0.72 -7.71 -19.81
N TYR A 211 -1.40 -8.84 -19.90
CA TYR A 211 -1.84 -9.60 -18.73
C TYR A 211 -0.66 -10.14 -17.92
N ASP A 212 0.40 -10.60 -18.58
CA ASP A 212 1.61 -11.08 -17.89
C ASP A 212 2.27 -9.95 -17.08
N ARG A 213 2.33 -8.74 -17.66
CA ARG A 213 2.84 -7.56 -16.96
C ARG A 213 1.94 -7.15 -15.80
N GLN A 214 0.62 -7.17 -15.98
CA GLN A 214 -0.32 -6.77 -14.94
C GLN A 214 -0.35 -7.75 -13.76
N GLU A 215 -0.23 -9.05 -14.03
CA GLU A 215 -0.10 -10.06 -12.97
C GLU A 215 1.17 -9.83 -12.14
N ALA A 216 2.31 -9.64 -12.81
CA ALA A 216 3.58 -9.37 -12.13
C ALA A 216 3.53 -8.05 -11.35
N LEU A 217 2.96 -7.00 -11.93
CA LEU A 217 2.80 -5.70 -11.28
C LEU A 217 1.93 -5.81 -10.04
N GLN A 218 0.75 -6.45 -10.14
CA GLN A 218 -0.17 -6.55 -9.01
C GLN A 218 0.41 -7.34 -7.84
N LYS A 219 1.16 -8.42 -8.11
CA LYS A 219 1.87 -9.16 -7.04
C LYS A 219 2.87 -8.27 -6.30
N ARG A 220 3.56 -7.36 -6.99
CA ARG A 220 4.49 -6.41 -6.36
C ARG A 220 3.76 -5.34 -5.55
N ILE A 221 2.67 -4.78 -6.09
CA ILE A 221 1.84 -3.78 -5.40
C ILE A 221 1.29 -4.37 -4.10
N MET A 222 0.67 -5.56 -4.17
CA MET A 222 0.12 -6.25 -3.00
C MET A 222 1.20 -6.52 -1.96
N LYS A 223 2.36 -7.06 -2.37
CA LYS A 223 3.47 -7.30 -1.45
C LYS A 223 3.87 -6.03 -0.69
N ARG A 224 4.08 -4.92 -1.39
CA ARG A 224 4.47 -3.64 -0.76
C ARG A 224 3.37 -3.05 0.11
N ALA A 225 2.10 -3.13 -0.31
CA ALA A 225 0.99 -2.66 0.51
C ALA A 225 0.91 -3.42 1.85
N MET A 226 1.12 -4.74 1.83
CA MET A 226 1.16 -5.56 3.04
C MET A 226 2.40 -5.27 3.90
N GLU A 227 3.59 -5.06 3.30
CA GLU A 227 4.80 -4.63 4.01
C GLU A 227 4.59 -3.29 4.75
N LEU A 228 3.85 -2.36 4.14
CA LEU A 228 3.48 -1.09 4.77
C LEU A 228 2.35 -1.21 5.80
N GLY A 229 1.79 -2.41 6.02
CA GLY A 229 0.68 -2.62 6.96
C GLY A 229 -0.66 -2.04 6.49
N MET A 230 -0.83 -1.82 5.18
CA MET A 230 -2.10 -1.40 4.61
C MET A 230 -3.10 -2.56 4.55
N LYS A 231 -4.38 -2.22 4.39
CA LYS A 231 -5.52 -3.14 4.21
C LYS A 231 -6.15 -2.89 2.84
N PRO A 232 -5.63 -3.50 1.76
CA PRO A 232 -6.15 -3.26 0.43
C PRO A 232 -7.61 -3.68 0.25
N VAL A 233 -8.37 -2.89 -0.50
CA VAL A 233 -9.68 -3.28 -1.05
C VAL A 233 -9.45 -3.86 -2.43
N LEU A 234 -9.97 -5.07 -2.67
CA LEU A 234 -9.84 -5.78 -3.94
C LEU A 234 -11.19 -5.83 -4.67
N PRO A 235 -11.21 -5.80 -6.01
CA PRO A 235 -12.41 -6.07 -6.77
C PRO A 235 -12.95 -7.48 -6.49
N ALA A 236 -14.27 -7.61 -6.49
CA ALA A 236 -14.98 -8.87 -6.40
C ALA A 236 -15.97 -9.01 -7.57
N PHE A 237 -16.47 -10.23 -7.78
CA PHE A 237 -17.46 -10.49 -8.80
C PHE A 237 -18.80 -9.84 -8.44
N SER A 238 -19.35 -9.03 -9.36
CA SER A 238 -20.59 -8.27 -9.18
C SER A 238 -21.75 -8.73 -10.05
N GLY A 239 -21.57 -9.79 -10.85
CA GLY A 239 -22.59 -10.31 -11.78
C GLY A 239 -22.35 -9.97 -13.25
N HIS A 240 -21.39 -9.09 -13.57
CA HIS A 240 -21.06 -8.70 -14.95
C HIS A 240 -20.33 -9.83 -15.69
N VAL A 241 -20.91 -10.31 -16.80
CA VAL A 241 -20.48 -11.52 -17.52
C VAL A 241 -20.43 -11.36 -19.04
N PRO A 242 -19.55 -12.10 -19.75
CA PRO A 242 -19.52 -12.12 -21.21
C PRO A 242 -20.77 -12.75 -21.82
N ALA A 243 -21.14 -12.33 -23.02
CA ALA A 243 -22.29 -12.89 -23.75
C ALA A 243 -22.15 -14.41 -24.01
N GLY A 244 -20.92 -14.91 -24.20
CA GLY A 244 -20.62 -16.33 -24.39
C GLY A 244 -21.10 -17.23 -23.26
N LEU A 245 -21.27 -16.69 -22.05
CA LEU A 245 -21.77 -17.44 -20.89
C LEU A 245 -23.22 -17.90 -21.08
N ARG A 246 -24.05 -17.16 -21.83
CA ARG A 246 -25.42 -17.60 -22.16
C ARG A 246 -25.45 -18.83 -23.06
N GLN A 247 -24.51 -18.93 -24.00
CA GLN A 247 -24.41 -20.09 -24.89
C GLN A 247 -23.92 -21.31 -24.13
N LYS A 248 -22.95 -21.10 -23.21
CA LYS A 248 -22.37 -22.18 -22.42
C LYS A 248 -23.29 -22.68 -21.30
N PHE A 249 -24.04 -21.79 -20.68
CA PHE A 249 -24.95 -22.09 -19.57
C PHE A 249 -26.35 -21.55 -19.90
N PRO A 250 -27.14 -22.24 -20.74
CA PRO A 250 -28.43 -21.74 -21.22
C PRO A 250 -29.48 -21.55 -20.11
N ASP A 251 -29.35 -22.28 -19.00
CA ASP A 251 -30.24 -22.15 -17.83
C ASP A 251 -29.86 -20.99 -16.89
N ALA A 252 -28.71 -20.34 -17.12
CA ALA A 252 -28.26 -19.23 -16.30
C ALA A 252 -29.14 -17.98 -16.54
N LYS A 253 -29.63 -17.39 -15.45
CA LYS A 253 -30.46 -16.18 -15.48
C LYS A 253 -29.59 -14.93 -15.66
N ILE A 254 -29.21 -14.65 -16.91
CA ILE A 254 -28.35 -13.52 -17.28
C ILE A 254 -29.20 -12.38 -17.85
N ALA A 255 -29.41 -11.31 -17.07
CA ALA A 255 -30.18 -10.15 -17.48
C ALA A 255 -29.34 -9.19 -18.33
N GLY A 256 -29.89 -8.70 -19.45
CA GLY A 256 -29.29 -7.58 -20.18
C GLY A 256 -29.58 -6.25 -19.47
N LEU A 257 -28.55 -5.46 -19.21
CA LEU A 257 -28.67 -4.12 -18.64
C LEU A 257 -28.99 -3.09 -19.73
N LYS A 258 -29.49 -1.92 -19.31
CA LYS A 258 -29.71 -0.79 -20.23
C LYS A 258 -28.38 -0.19 -20.66
N ARG A 259 -28.42 0.55 -21.77
CA ARG A 259 -27.29 1.38 -22.24
C ARG A 259 -26.80 2.29 -21.13
N TRP A 260 -25.49 2.40 -21.01
CA TRP A 260 -24.83 3.40 -20.18
C TRP A 260 -24.17 4.42 -21.09
N SER A 261 -24.60 5.67 -21.03
CA SER A 261 -24.22 6.69 -22.01
C SER A 261 -24.48 6.20 -23.45
N SER A 262 -23.49 6.31 -24.35
CA SER A 262 -23.58 5.83 -25.72
C SER A 262 -23.20 4.35 -25.89
N PHE A 263 -22.77 3.65 -24.83
CA PHE A 263 -22.38 2.25 -24.91
C PHE A 263 -23.60 1.32 -24.87
N GLU A 264 -23.50 0.20 -25.58
CA GLU A 264 -24.52 -0.86 -25.52
C GLU A 264 -24.62 -1.47 -24.12
N GLY A 265 -25.80 -1.97 -23.79
CA GLY A 265 -26.05 -2.65 -22.52
C GLY A 265 -25.18 -3.88 -22.36
N VAL A 266 -24.67 -4.10 -21.13
CA VAL A 266 -23.88 -5.28 -20.78
C VAL A 266 -24.73 -6.38 -20.14
N ASN A 267 -24.14 -7.54 -19.86
CA ASN A 267 -24.81 -8.72 -19.29
C ASN A 267 -24.32 -9.06 -17.90
#